data_AF-A0AAW2M1M2-F1
#
_entry.id   AF-A0AAW2M1M2-F1
#
_cell.length_a   1.000
_cell.length_b   1.000
_cell.length_c   1.000
_cell.angle_alpha   90.00
_cell.angle_beta   90.00
_cell.angle_gamma   90.00
#
_symmetry.space_group_name_H-M   'P 1'
#
loop_
_entity.id
_entity.type
_entity.pdbx_description
1 polymer ?
#
loop_
_entity_poly.entity_id
_entity_poly.type
_entity_poly.pdbx_seq_one_letter_code
_entity_poly.pdbx_strand_id
1 'polypeptide(L)'
;MESYLEEARFSRAETFNILDLWKIYSPRLPVLAKIACDILAVPATTVALEAAFSVSGHIIDESRTCLLPDAVEALVVADDWIESIPKKSGVTKAQLLQTVEEERE
;
A
#
# COMPACT_ATOMS: atom_id res chain seq x y z
N MET A 1 17.99 14.16 21.08
CA MET A 1 16.72 14.80 20.68
C MET A 1 16.98 16.21 20.16
N GLU A 2 17.74 17.02 20.88
CA GLU A 2 18.12 18.38 20.45
C GLU A 2 18.93 18.42 19.15
N SER A 3 19.76 17.39 18.89
CA SER A 3 20.53 17.26 17.65
C SER A 3 19.70 17.27 16.36
N TYR A 4 18.41 16.90 16.40
CA TYR A 4 17.50 16.97 15.25
C TYR A 4 17.01 18.40 14.98
N LEU A 5 16.98 19.27 16.00
CA LEU A 5 16.54 20.65 15.87
C LEU A 5 17.60 21.56 15.22
N GLU A 6 18.87 21.16 15.31
CA GLU A 6 20.02 21.91 14.77
C GLU A 6 20.39 21.49 13.33
N GLU A 7 19.78 20.44 12.80
CA GLU A 7 20.12 19.90 11.49
C GLU A 7 19.61 20.79 10.35
N ALA A 8 20.37 20.88 9.26
CA ALA A 8 20.08 21.76 8.14
C ALA A 8 18.68 21.46 7.55
N ARG A 9 17.82 22.49 7.49
CA ARG A 9 16.48 22.37 6.93
C ARG A 9 16.56 22.14 5.42
N PHE A 10 15.98 21.04 4.96
CA PHE A 10 15.91 20.69 3.54
C PHE A 10 15.22 21.81 2.74
N SER A 11 15.80 22.17 1.59
CA SER A 11 15.21 23.14 0.66
C SER A 11 13.91 22.58 0.10
N ARG A 12 12.82 23.37 0.12
CA ARG A 12 11.49 23.00 -0.39
C ARG A 12 11.42 22.84 -1.93
N ALA A 13 12.56 22.94 -2.62
CA ALA A 13 12.64 22.79 -4.06
C ALA A 13 12.95 21.31 -4.39
N GLU A 14 12.11 20.73 -5.25
CA GLU A 14 12.06 19.32 -5.68
C GLU A 14 11.23 18.38 -4.80
N THR A 15 10.77 17.28 -5.41
CA THR A 15 9.88 16.25 -4.85
C THR A 15 10.47 15.62 -3.61
N PHE A 16 10.29 16.30 -2.47
CA PHE A 16 10.81 15.88 -1.19
C PHE A 16 9.81 14.96 -0.51
N ASN A 17 10.16 13.67 -0.42
CA ASN A 17 9.40 12.71 0.37
C ASN A 17 9.89 12.70 1.82
N ILE A 18 9.07 13.25 2.72
CA ILE A 18 9.38 13.30 4.16
C ILE A 18 9.50 11.91 4.79
N LEU A 19 8.80 10.89 4.28
CA LEU A 19 8.87 9.52 4.81
C LEU A 19 10.22 8.86 4.51
N ASP A 20 10.78 9.11 3.33
CA ASP A 20 12.11 8.61 2.95
C ASP A 20 13.20 9.22 3.84
N LEU A 21 13.01 10.48 4.26
CA LEU A 21 13.91 11.12 5.21
C LEU A 21 13.90 10.40 6.57
N TRP A 22 12.73 10.15 7.14
CA TRP A 22 12.63 9.43 8.43
C TRP A 22 13.18 8.01 8.36
N LYS A 23 13.13 7.38 7.18
CA LYS A 23 13.75 6.08 6.93
C LYS A 23 15.27 6.13 7.07
N ILE A 24 15.91 7.21 6.63
CA ILE A 24 17.36 7.46 6.80
C ILE A 24 17.71 7.73 8.28
N TYR A 25 16.83 8.41 9.03
CA TYR A 25 17.05 8.68 10.46
C TYR A 25 16.71 7.52 11.39
N SER A 26 15.96 6.52 10.91
CA SER A 26 15.56 5.32 11.66
C SER A 26 16.69 4.64 12.48
N PRO A 27 17.88 4.37 11.94
CA PRO A 27 18.95 3.74 12.71
C PRO A 27 19.49 4.62 13.86
N ARG A 28 19.40 5.95 13.75
CA ARG A 28 19.92 6.89 14.77
C ARG A 28 18.84 7.28 15.78
N LEU A 29 17.58 7.34 15.34
CA LEU A 29 16.45 7.82 16.11
C LEU A 29 15.22 6.90 15.92
N PRO A 30 15.30 5.59 16.27
CA PRO A 30 14.30 4.60 15.90
C PRO A 30 12.91 4.90 16.47
N VAL A 31 12.84 5.36 17.72
CA VAL A 31 11.57 5.69 18.39
C VAL A 31 10.93 6.93 17.76
N LEU A 32 11.72 7.97 17.48
CA LEU A 32 11.22 9.22 16.89
C LEU A 32 10.82 9.01 15.42
N ALA A 33 11.62 8.28 14.65
CA ALA A 33 11.31 7.94 13.27
C ALA A 33 10.01 7.15 13.17
N LYS A 34 9.77 6.20 14.09
CA LYS A 34 8.51 5.45 14.14
C LYS A 34 7.31 6.36 14.40
N ILE A 35 7.36 7.21 15.43
CA ILE A 35 6.27 8.14 15.75
C ILE A 35 6.02 9.11 14.59
N ALA A 36 7.09 9.63 13.97
CA ALA A 36 6.96 10.54 12.85
C ALA A 36 6.35 9.86 11.62
N CYS A 37 6.77 8.64 11.28
CA CYS A 37 6.15 7.86 10.21
C CYS A 37 4.68 7.55 10.52
N ASP A 38 4.34 7.15 11.75
CA ASP A 38 2.96 6.84 12.14
C ASP A 38 2.05 8.07 12.00
N ILE A 39 2.54 9.26 12.35
CA ILE A 39 1.78 10.52 12.21
C ILE A 39 1.69 10.97 10.74
N LEU A 40 2.78 10.84 9.99
CA LEU A 40 2.88 11.36 8.62
C LEU A 40 2.27 10.42 7.56
N ALA A 41 2.13 9.12 7.87
CA ALA A 41 1.49 8.15 7.00
C ALA A 41 -0.04 8.26 7.01
N VAL A 42 -0.62 8.95 7.99
CA VAL A 42 -2.06 9.25 8.00
C VAL A 42 -2.33 10.35 6.96
N PRO A 43 -3.13 10.10 5.91
CA PRO A 43 -3.47 11.15 4.95
C PRO A 43 -4.17 12.30 5.68
N ALA A 44 -3.72 13.53 5.44
CA ALA A 44 -4.16 14.73 6.16
C ALA A 44 -5.64 15.12 5.90
N THR A 45 -6.39 14.36 5.10
CA THR A 45 -7.73 14.76 4.64
C THR A 45 -8.73 13.63 4.73
N THR A 46 -9.88 13.92 5.34
CA THR A 46 -11.15 13.16 5.24
C THR A 46 -11.58 12.92 3.80
N VAL A 47 -11.11 13.73 2.84
CA VAL A 47 -11.39 13.62 1.40
C VAL A 47 -10.95 12.27 0.82
N ALA A 48 -9.90 11.63 1.34
CA ALA A 48 -9.51 10.28 0.90
C ALA A 48 -10.55 9.21 1.33
N LEU A 49 -11.16 9.40 2.51
CA LEU A 49 -12.25 8.54 2.98
C LEU A 49 -13.54 8.83 2.19
N GLU A 50 -13.84 10.10 1.88
CA GLU A 50 -14.99 10.46 1.05
C GLU A 50 -14.84 9.96 -0.40
N ALA A 51 -13.62 9.97 -0.96
CA ALA A 51 -13.35 9.41 -2.28
C ALA A 51 -13.48 7.88 -2.28
N ALA A 52 -12.92 7.19 -1.28
CA ALA A 52 -13.10 5.74 -1.11
C ALA A 52 -14.59 5.37 -0.91
N PHE A 53 -15.34 6.19 -0.17
CA PHE A 53 -16.78 6.00 0.06
C PHE A 53 -17.63 6.38 -1.17
N SER A 54 -17.21 7.37 -1.96
CA SER A 54 -17.87 7.73 -3.21
C SER A 54 -17.65 6.68 -4.30
N VAL A 55 -16.48 6.04 -4.32
CA VAL A 55 -16.20 4.91 -5.22
C VAL A 55 -17.06 3.70 -4.83
N SER A 56 -17.25 3.43 -3.54
CA SER A 56 -18.14 2.35 -3.10
C SER A 56 -19.61 2.63 -3.42
N GLY A 57 -20.06 3.90 -3.44
CA GLY A 57 -21.42 4.26 -3.82
C GLY A 57 -21.84 3.87 -5.25
N HIS A 58 -20.91 3.90 -6.21
CA HIS A 58 -21.20 3.57 -7.63
C HIS A 58 -21.00 2.08 -7.97
N ILE A 59 -20.25 1.33 -7.14
CA ILE A 59 -20.04 -0.12 -7.32
C ILE A 59 -21.22 -0.94 -6.76
N ILE A 60 -22.10 -0.32 -5.96
CA ILE A 60 -23.16 -1.01 -5.21
C ILE A 60 -24.54 -0.99 -5.92
N ASP A 61 -24.71 -0.35 -7.07
CA ASP A 61 -26.08 0.01 -7.54
C ASP A 61 -26.88 -1.05 -8.33
N GLU A 62 -26.35 -2.22 -8.67
CA GLU A 62 -27.20 -3.21 -9.40
C GLU A 62 -26.96 -4.69 -9.05
N SER A 63 -25.82 -5.05 -8.45
CA SER A 63 -25.44 -6.44 -8.17
C SER A 63 -25.76 -6.93 -6.75
N ARG A 64 -26.24 -6.06 -5.85
CA ARG A 64 -26.38 -6.37 -4.40
C ARG A 64 -27.80 -6.60 -3.88
N THR A 65 -28.86 -6.55 -4.70
CA THR A 65 -30.16 -7.07 -4.23
C THR A 65 -30.11 -8.58 -3.90
N CYS A 66 -29.02 -9.28 -4.28
CA CYS A 66 -28.79 -10.70 -4.02
C CYS A 66 -27.53 -11.06 -3.19
N LEU A 67 -26.72 -10.09 -2.73
CA LEU A 67 -25.46 -10.37 -2.03
C LEU A 67 -25.43 -9.71 -0.64
N LEU A 68 -25.34 -10.54 0.40
CA LEU A 68 -25.27 -10.14 1.80
C LEU A 68 -24.14 -9.09 2.00
N PRO A 69 -24.34 -8.05 2.85
CA PRO A 69 -23.32 -7.05 3.20
C PRO A 69 -21.93 -7.64 3.46
N ASP A 70 -21.88 -8.71 4.25
CA ASP A 70 -20.67 -9.45 4.62
C ASP A 70 -19.92 -10.03 3.40
N ALA A 71 -20.66 -10.47 2.38
CA ALA A 71 -20.08 -11.11 1.20
C ALA A 71 -19.29 -10.14 0.32
N VAL A 72 -19.68 -8.85 0.23
CA VAL A 72 -18.83 -7.88 -0.50
C VAL A 72 -17.76 -7.24 0.35
N GLU A 73 -17.92 -7.17 1.68
CA GLU A 73 -16.78 -6.81 2.53
C GLU A 73 -15.65 -7.84 2.35
N ALA A 74 -15.98 -9.13 2.37
CA ALA A 74 -15.02 -10.20 2.09
C ALA A 74 -14.40 -10.12 0.68
N LEU A 75 -15.18 -9.75 -0.35
CA LEU A 75 -14.65 -9.56 -1.70
C LEU A 75 -13.71 -8.35 -1.80
N VAL A 76 -14.08 -7.21 -1.22
CA VAL A 76 -13.26 -5.98 -1.25
C VAL A 76 -11.94 -6.21 -0.52
N VAL A 77 -11.97 -6.86 0.65
CA VAL A 77 -10.75 -7.22 1.39
C VAL A 77 -9.88 -8.21 0.62
N ALA A 78 -10.49 -9.20 -0.04
CA ALA A 78 -9.75 -10.18 -0.84
C ALA A 78 -9.08 -9.53 -2.06
N ASP A 79 -9.76 -8.58 -2.71
CA ASP A 79 -9.23 -7.85 -3.88
C ASP A 79 -8.07 -6.93 -3.49
N ASP A 80 -8.25 -6.12 -2.43
CA ASP A 80 -7.18 -5.27 -1.86
C ASP A 80 -5.95 -6.09 -1.45
N TRP A 81 -6.16 -7.26 -0.85
CA TRP A 81 -5.08 -8.20 -0.55
C TRP A 81 -4.36 -8.71 -1.80
N ILE A 82 -5.08 -9.09 -2.85
CA ILE A 82 -4.48 -9.58 -4.10
C ILE A 82 -3.65 -8.47 -4.77
N GLU A 83 -4.11 -7.23 -4.73
CA GLU A 83 -3.36 -6.08 -5.27
C GLU A 83 -2.11 -5.75 -4.45
N SER A 84 -2.15 -5.98 -3.13
CA SER A 84 -1.01 -5.76 -2.24
C SER A 84 0.13 -6.79 -2.44
N ILE A 85 -0.15 -7.94 -3.08
CA ILE A 85 0.86 -8.96 -3.35
C ILE A 85 1.81 -8.45 -4.46
N PRO A 86 3.12 -8.32 -4.18
CA PRO A 86 4.08 -7.93 -5.20
C PRO A 86 4.10 -8.97 -6.32
N LYS A 87 3.64 -8.56 -7.51
CA LYS A 87 3.62 -9.42 -8.71
C LYS A 87 5.05 -9.86 -9.02
N LYS A 88 5.40 -11.10 -8.66
CA LYS A 88 6.61 -11.74 -9.16
C LYS A 88 6.43 -11.92 -10.66
N SER A 89 7.08 -11.05 -11.43
CA SER A 89 7.18 -11.20 -12.88
C SER A 89 7.85 -12.53 -13.21
N GLY A 90 7.16 -13.37 -13.97
CA GLY A 90 7.78 -14.35 -14.87
C GLY A 90 7.94 -15.77 -14.35
N VAL A 91 6.86 -16.54 -14.31
CA VAL A 91 6.91 -17.90 -14.86
C VAL A 91 5.84 -17.96 -15.94
N THR A 92 6.28 -17.86 -17.19
CA THR A 92 5.42 -18.00 -18.35
C THR A 92 4.93 -19.44 -18.42
N LYS A 93 3.67 -19.65 -18.83
CA LYS A 93 3.05 -20.97 -19.07
C LYS A 93 3.93 -21.91 -19.92
N ALA A 94 4.83 -21.36 -20.73
CA ALA A 94 5.85 -22.09 -21.49
C ALA A 94 6.87 -22.84 -20.60
N GLN A 95 7.29 -22.30 -19.45
CA GLN A 95 8.20 -23.00 -18.53
C GLN A 95 7.52 -24.19 -17.84
N LEU A 96 6.22 -24.10 -17.54
CA LEU A 96 5.50 -25.19 -16.89
C LEU A 96 5.27 -26.40 -17.81
N LEU A 97 5.11 -26.16 -19.12
CA LEU A 97 4.94 -27.26 -20.08
C LEU A 97 6.26 -28.02 -20.32
N GLN A 98 7.39 -27.32 -20.28
CA GLN A 98 8.70 -27.96 -20.42
C GLN A 98 9.04 -28.88 -19.23
N THR A 99 8.65 -28.51 -18.01
CA THR A 99 8.88 -29.35 -16.81
C THR A 99 8.03 -30.63 -16.78
N VAL A 100 6.88 -30.66 -17.48
CA VAL A 100 6.02 -31.85 -17.53
C VAL A 100 6.47 -32.86 -18.61
N GLU A 101 7.17 -32.39 -19.65
CA GLU A 101 7.72 -33.26 -20.70
C GLU A 101 9.04 -33.93 -20.31
N GLU A 102 9.91 -33.25 -19.54
CA GLU A 102 11.18 -33.84 -19.03
C GLU A 102 10.98 -34.89 -17.92
N GLU A 103 9.80 -34.91 -17.25
CA GLU A 103 9.46 -35.94 -16.24
C GLU A 103 8.81 -37.20 -16.87
N ARG A 104 8.66 -37.24 -18.20
CA ARG A 104 8.05 -38.37 -18.94
C ARG A 104 9.03 -39.21 -19.75
N GLU A 105 10.34 -38.96 -19.65
CA GLU A 105 11.40 -39.81 -20.23
C GLU A 105 12.20 -40.57 -19.16
#